data_AF-A0A3D2G503-F1
#
_entry.id   AF-A0A3D2G503-F1
#
_cell.length_a   1.000
_cell.length_b   1.000
_cell.length_c   1.000
_cell.angle_alpha   90.00
_cell.angle_beta   90.00
_cell.angle_gamma   90.00
#
_symmetry.space_group_name_H-M   'P 1'
#
loop_
_entity.id
_entity.type
_entity.pdbx_description
1 polymer ?
#
loop_
_entity_poly.entity_id
_entity_poly.type
_entity_poly.pdbx_seq_one_letter_code
_entity_poly.pdbx_strand_id
1 'polypeptide(L)'
;MNKKMKWLGIFALAASLLLTACGAQPTEAVPTSTPEPTATAEPTATPETTAAAEPTEEPTAEPVSQPVEEPSGIVNMDEEGKTLYAAQLDRYAAALSEQWPEGRYFENGMSEIAGYYYEGDARANVGVFFPDLDGDGSPEMVIGAILGADTDPAVLEIWTVKDGAPVMLVQSHARDKYYVEYLADENAWLIANEGSGGAASSVWFYYALQNGELALMQGVTSESGAWYMTYDTDYDVSNDTPSDEAACQAIIDSHTERYTALDYTPYTELRQ
;
A
#
# COMPACT_ATOMS: atom_id res chain seq x y z
N MET A 1 30.60 32.76 43.02
CA MET A 1 29.81 33.93 43.45
C MET A 1 28.44 33.89 42.76
N ASN A 2 27.40 33.82 43.59
CA ASN A 2 25.95 33.88 43.40
C ASN A 2 25.47 34.57 42.09
N LYS A 3 24.40 34.11 41.43
CA LYS A 3 23.03 34.31 41.94
C LYS A 3 22.02 33.34 41.30
N LYS A 4 21.26 32.66 42.15
CA LYS A 4 20.03 31.93 41.82
C LYS A 4 18.89 32.93 41.57
N MET A 5 18.00 32.65 40.64
CA MET A 5 16.61 33.13 40.73
C MET A 5 15.66 32.03 40.26
N LYS A 6 14.97 31.44 41.24
CA LYS A 6 13.82 30.57 41.07
C LYS A 6 12.61 31.44 40.75
N TRP A 7 11.77 31.04 39.80
CA TRP A 7 10.39 31.51 39.73
C TRP A 7 9.47 30.30 39.83
N LEU A 8 8.85 30.12 40.99
CA LEU A 8 7.62 29.35 41.16
C LEU A 8 6.45 30.30 40.92
N GLY A 9 5.48 29.88 40.13
CA GLY A 9 4.19 30.54 39.97
C GLY A 9 3.12 29.51 39.65
N ILE A 10 2.58 28.90 40.71
CA ILE A 10 1.33 28.13 40.68
C ILE A 10 0.18 29.15 40.73
N PHE A 11 -0.76 29.08 39.78
CA PHE A 11 -2.12 29.59 39.98
C PHE A 11 -3.13 28.58 39.45
N ALA A 12 -4.16 28.37 40.26
CA ALA A 12 -5.08 27.27 40.21
C ALA A 12 -6.40 27.65 39.52
N LEU A 13 -7.03 26.62 38.94
CA LEU A 13 -8.46 26.29 39.02
C LEU A 13 -9.50 27.24 38.39
N ALA A 14 -10.20 26.73 37.37
CA ALA A 14 -11.66 26.84 37.26
C ALA A 14 -12.21 25.77 36.31
N ALA A 15 -12.64 24.64 36.87
CA ALA A 15 -13.48 23.67 36.19
C ALA A 15 -14.93 23.93 36.62
N SER A 16 -15.78 24.31 35.67
CA SER A 16 -17.22 24.39 35.87
C SER A 16 -17.92 24.19 34.53
N LEU A 17 -18.31 22.95 34.24
CA LEU A 17 -19.31 22.62 33.23
C LEU A 17 -20.53 22.05 33.95
N LEU A 18 -21.57 22.87 34.03
CA LEU A 18 -22.93 22.46 34.39
C LEU A 18 -23.60 21.98 33.10
N LEU A 19 -23.98 20.71 33.03
CA LEU A 19 -24.89 20.18 32.01
C LEU A 19 -26.23 19.86 32.68
N THR A 20 -27.24 20.65 32.36
CA THR A 20 -28.65 20.34 32.58
C THR A 20 -29.37 20.53 31.26
N ALA A 21 -29.79 19.43 30.64
CA ALA A 21 -30.89 19.42 29.68
C ALA A 21 -31.51 18.01 29.69
N CYS A 22 -32.75 17.95 30.17
CA CYS A 22 -33.61 16.78 30.13
C CYS A 22 -34.29 16.67 28.76
N GLY A 23 -34.52 15.43 28.34
CA GLY A 23 -35.82 15.04 27.77
C GLY A 23 -35.94 15.09 26.25
N ALA A 24 -35.81 13.94 25.61
CA ALA A 24 -36.65 13.56 24.48
C ALA A 24 -36.74 12.02 24.42
N GLN A 25 -37.96 11.53 24.64
CA GLN A 25 -38.35 10.13 24.53
C GLN A 25 -38.72 9.84 23.06
N PRO A 26 -38.21 8.77 22.40
CA PRO A 26 -38.71 8.38 21.09
C PRO A 26 -39.89 7.42 21.21
N THR A 27 -41.01 7.94 20.73
CA THR A 27 -42.08 7.36 19.91
C THR A 27 -42.18 5.85 19.70
N GLU A 28 -43.42 5.41 19.82
CA GLU A 28 -44.00 4.08 19.67
C GLU A 28 -43.54 3.26 18.44
N ALA A 29 -43.41 1.96 18.69
CA ALA A 29 -43.17 0.93 17.70
C ALA A 29 -44.36 0.74 16.74
N VAL A 30 -44.04 0.70 15.44
CA VAL A 30 -44.94 0.25 14.37
C VAL A 30 -44.84 -1.29 14.27
N PRO A 31 -45.95 -2.05 14.19
CA PRO A 31 -45.88 -3.50 14.03
C PRO A 31 -45.51 -3.89 12.59
N THR A 32 -44.42 -4.64 12.46
CA THR A 32 -43.98 -5.31 11.23
C THR A 32 -44.91 -6.48 10.90
N SER A 33 -45.54 -6.43 9.72
CA SER A 33 -46.32 -7.54 9.15
C SER A 33 -45.39 -8.66 8.66
N THR A 34 -45.61 -9.85 9.20
CA THR A 34 -45.07 -11.15 8.76
C THR A 34 -45.42 -11.46 7.30
N PRO A 35 -44.48 -11.93 6.46
CA PRO A 35 -44.84 -12.65 5.24
C PRO A 35 -44.99 -14.16 5.51
N GLU A 36 -46.12 -14.72 5.08
CA GLU A 36 -46.34 -16.18 4.96
C GLU A 36 -45.44 -16.78 3.86
N PRO A 37 -44.89 -18.00 4.03
CA PRO A 37 -44.27 -18.73 2.95
C PRO A 37 -45.30 -19.63 2.25
N THR A 38 -45.01 -19.99 0.99
CA THR A 38 -45.32 -21.28 0.31
C THR A 38 -45.89 -21.07 -1.09
N ALA A 39 -45.10 -21.47 -2.09
CA ALA A 39 -45.58 -22.36 -3.15
C ALA A 39 -44.40 -23.11 -3.78
N THR A 40 -44.33 -24.40 -3.47
CA THR A 40 -43.56 -25.43 -4.13
C THR A 40 -44.00 -25.57 -5.59
N ALA A 41 -43.05 -25.65 -6.52
CA ALA A 41 -43.29 -26.17 -7.87
C ALA A 41 -42.45 -27.43 -8.08
N GLU A 42 -43.14 -28.54 -8.40
CA GLU A 42 -42.59 -29.85 -8.72
C GLU A 42 -41.77 -29.87 -10.03
N PRO A 43 -40.87 -30.86 -10.22
CA PRO A 43 -40.07 -31.00 -11.43
C PRO A 43 -40.79 -31.83 -12.48
N THR A 44 -40.58 -31.57 -13.77
CA THR A 44 -41.01 -32.50 -14.83
C THR A 44 -40.12 -32.44 -16.08
N ALA A 45 -39.71 -33.66 -16.46
CA ALA A 45 -39.34 -34.20 -17.78
C ALA A 45 -37.97 -33.92 -18.41
N THR A 46 -37.16 -34.99 -18.38
CA THR A 46 -36.22 -35.45 -19.42
C THR A 46 -36.94 -35.76 -20.75
N PRO A 47 -36.28 -35.50 -21.89
CA PRO A 47 -36.21 -36.50 -22.97
C PRO A 47 -34.75 -36.70 -23.41
N GLU A 48 -34.24 -37.93 -23.38
CA GLU A 48 -34.20 -38.93 -24.46
C GLU A 48 -33.26 -38.60 -25.65
N THR A 49 -32.20 -39.41 -25.66
CA THR A 49 -31.19 -39.71 -26.68
C THR A 49 -31.76 -39.87 -28.09
N THR A 50 -31.10 -39.31 -29.09
CA THR A 50 -31.23 -39.74 -30.50
C THR A 50 -29.86 -39.84 -31.14
N ALA A 51 -29.70 -40.89 -31.95
CA ALA A 51 -28.46 -41.48 -32.40
C ALA A 51 -27.73 -40.74 -33.54
N ALA A 52 -26.41 -40.92 -33.51
CA ALA A 52 -25.45 -41.11 -34.59
C ALA A 52 -25.76 -40.55 -36.00
N ALA A 53 -24.97 -39.57 -36.40
CA ALA A 53 -24.57 -39.37 -37.80
C ALA A 53 -23.05 -39.56 -37.89
N GLU A 54 -22.59 -40.46 -38.76
CA GLU A 54 -21.17 -40.62 -39.12
C GLU A 54 -20.70 -39.40 -39.94
N PRO A 55 -19.48 -38.88 -39.71
CA PRO A 55 -18.80 -38.06 -40.70
C PRO A 55 -17.83 -38.90 -41.53
N THR A 56 -17.99 -38.76 -42.84
CA THR A 56 -17.09 -39.15 -43.93
C THR A 56 -15.65 -38.65 -43.67
N GLU A 57 -14.66 -39.53 -43.91
CA GLU A 57 -13.23 -39.19 -43.86
C GLU A 57 -12.87 -38.15 -44.95
N GLU A 58 -12.47 -36.95 -44.54
CA GLU A 58 -11.71 -36.00 -45.38
C GLU A 58 -10.20 -36.15 -45.09
N PRO A 59 -9.32 -35.95 -46.08
CA PRO A 59 -7.92 -36.29 -45.97
C PRO A 59 -7.20 -35.34 -45.01
N THR A 60 -6.47 -35.92 -44.06
CA THR A 60 -5.55 -35.24 -43.14
C THR A 60 -4.55 -34.38 -43.91
N ALA A 61 -4.71 -33.06 -43.85
CA ALA A 61 -3.63 -32.14 -44.15
C ALA A 61 -2.63 -32.20 -43.00
N GLU A 62 -1.36 -32.51 -43.30
CA GLU A 62 -0.28 -32.43 -42.34
C GLU A 62 -0.21 -31.00 -41.75
N PRO A 63 -0.04 -30.83 -40.43
CA PRO A 63 0.08 -29.51 -39.85
C PRO A 63 1.40 -28.89 -40.33
N VAL A 64 1.28 -27.82 -41.12
CA VAL A 64 2.40 -26.93 -41.42
C VAL A 64 2.80 -26.28 -40.10
N SER A 65 3.97 -26.66 -39.59
CA SER A 65 4.60 -26.06 -38.42
C SER A 65 4.83 -24.57 -38.70
N GLN A 66 3.97 -23.71 -38.18
CA GLN A 66 4.30 -22.31 -38.04
C GLN A 66 5.42 -22.21 -37.00
N PRO A 67 6.47 -21.40 -37.22
CA PRO A 67 7.45 -21.13 -36.18
C PRO A 67 6.71 -20.52 -35.00
N VAL A 68 6.71 -21.23 -33.88
CA VAL A 68 6.46 -20.62 -32.57
C VAL A 68 7.62 -19.64 -32.40
N GLU A 69 7.33 -18.34 -32.49
CA GLU A 69 8.31 -17.36 -32.01
C GLU A 69 8.53 -17.66 -30.53
N GLU A 70 9.76 -18.07 -30.19
CA GLU A 70 10.14 -18.20 -28.79
C GLU A 70 9.91 -16.86 -28.10
N PRO A 71 9.39 -16.85 -26.85
CA PRO A 71 9.23 -15.60 -26.13
C PRO A 71 10.57 -14.88 -26.10
N SER A 72 10.56 -13.65 -26.62
CA SER A 72 11.67 -12.72 -26.55
C SER A 72 12.25 -12.73 -25.15
N GLY A 73 13.59 -12.76 -25.06
CA GLY A 73 14.35 -13.17 -23.90
C GLY A 73 13.90 -12.61 -22.55
N ILE A 74 14.18 -13.38 -21.51
CA ILE A 74 14.02 -13.02 -20.09
C ILE A 74 14.39 -11.55 -19.91
N VAL A 75 13.39 -10.72 -19.64
CA VAL A 75 13.57 -9.30 -19.35
C VAL A 75 14.39 -9.21 -18.07
N ASN A 76 15.54 -8.52 -18.14
CA ASN A 76 16.35 -8.28 -16.96
C ASN A 76 15.82 -7.01 -16.28
N MET A 77 14.94 -7.20 -15.29
CA MET A 77 14.28 -6.13 -14.54
C MET A 77 15.27 -5.09 -13.99
N ASP A 78 16.45 -5.53 -13.54
CA ASP A 78 17.47 -4.61 -13.01
C ASP A 78 18.04 -3.68 -14.08
N GLU A 79 18.36 -4.21 -15.27
CA GLU A 79 18.98 -3.39 -16.34
C GLU A 79 17.95 -2.49 -17.02
N GLU A 80 16.72 -2.98 -17.19
CA GLU A 80 15.62 -2.15 -17.69
C GLU A 80 15.23 -1.07 -16.69
N GLY A 81 15.08 -1.41 -15.41
CA GLY A 81 14.76 -0.46 -14.35
C GLY A 81 15.82 0.64 -14.23
N LYS A 82 17.12 0.28 -14.24
CA LYS A 82 18.21 1.27 -14.26
C LYS A 82 18.10 2.22 -15.47
N THR A 83 17.67 1.72 -16.61
CA THR A 83 17.52 2.53 -17.83
C THR A 83 16.32 3.46 -17.74
N LEU A 84 15.16 2.96 -17.30
CA LEU A 84 13.92 3.72 -17.18
C LEU A 84 14.01 4.83 -16.13
N TYR A 85 14.64 4.55 -14.99
CA TYR A 85 14.67 5.44 -13.83
C TYR A 85 16.01 6.13 -13.60
N ALA A 86 16.88 6.21 -14.61
CA ALA A 86 18.24 6.76 -14.50
C ALA A 86 18.29 8.14 -13.82
N ALA A 87 17.37 9.05 -14.19
CA ALA A 87 17.30 10.39 -13.58
C ALA A 87 16.93 10.34 -12.08
N GLN A 88 16.05 9.42 -11.68
CA GLN A 88 15.65 9.23 -10.29
C GLN A 88 16.77 8.62 -9.45
N LEU A 89 17.54 7.71 -10.05
CA LEU A 89 18.74 7.14 -9.43
C LEU A 89 19.81 8.21 -9.23
N ASP A 90 20.08 9.03 -10.24
CA ASP A 90 21.10 10.08 -10.18
C ASP A 90 20.79 11.12 -9.09
N ARG A 91 19.53 11.56 -8.95
CA ARG A 91 19.16 12.53 -7.91
C ARG A 91 19.37 11.96 -6.50
N TYR A 92 19.06 10.68 -6.27
CA TYR A 92 19.29 10.03 -4.98
C TYR A 92 20.79 9.81 -4.73
N ALA A 93 21.53 9.38 -5.74
CA ALA A 93 22.97 9.22 -5.63
C ALA A 93 23.65 10.55 -5.25
N ALA A 94 23.22 11.67 -5.85
CA ALA A 94 23.68 13.00 -5.49
C ALA A 94 23.26 13.39 -4.06
N ALA A 95 21.98 13.22 -3.70
CA ALA A 95 21.44 13.60 -2.40
C ALA A 95 22.12 12.86 -1.23
N LEU A 96 22.34 11.55 -1.39
CA LEU A 96 23.04 10.70 -0.42
C LEU A 96 24.53 11.05 -0.34
N SER A 97 25.20 11.28 -1.47
CA SER A 97 26.63 11.63 -1.51
C SER A 97 26.91 12.98 -0.84
N GLU A 98 26.03 13.95 -1.06
CA GLU A 98 26.12 15.29 -0.47
C GLU A 98 25.53 15.36 0.95
N GLN A 99 24.87 14.29 1.41
CA GLN A 99 24.12 14.22 2.65
C GLN A 99 23.17 15.42 2.81
N TRP A 100 22.26 15.59 1.86
CA TRP A 100 21.26 16.66 1.87
C TRP A 100 20.50 16.69 3.20
N PRO A 101 20.22 17.88 3.77
CA PRO A 101 19.31 17.99 4.92
C PRO A 101 17.87 17.69 4.49
N GLU A 102 17.03 17.26 5.43
CA GLU A 102 15.61 16.90 5.21
C GLU A 102 14.85 17.93 4.35
N GLY A 103 14.99 19.22 4.65
CA GLY A 103 14.32 20.28 3.89
C GLY A 103 14.70 20.32 2.40
N ARG A 104 15.94 19.96 2.05
CA ARG A 104 16.38 19.91 0.65
C ARG A 104 15.78 18.71 -0.09
N TYR A 105 15.58 17.56 0.57
CA TYR A 105 14.81 16.45 -0.02
C TYR A 105 13.37 16.90 -0.32
N PHE A 106 12.69 17.48 0.67
CA PHE A 106 11.31 17.93 0.52
C PHE A 106 11.14 18.95 -0.61
N GLU A 107 12.02 19.96 -0.69
CA GLU A 107 12.03 20.97 -1.76
C GLU A 107 12.24 20.37 -3.17
N ASN A 108 12.84 19.18 -3.26
CA ASN A 108 13.08 18.48 -4.52
C ASN A 108 12.08 17.33 -4.76
N GLY A 109 10.98 17.28 -4.00
CA GLY A 109 9.97 16.23 -4.12
C GLY A 109 10.54 14.84 -3.85
N MET A 110 11.39 14.75 -2.82
CA MET A 110 12.04 13.51 -2.43
C MET A 110 11.72 13.18 -0.96
N SER A 111 11.69 11.90 -0.62
CA SER A 111 11.42 11.47 0.75
C SER A 111 12.49 11.98 1.73
N GLU A 112 12.09 12.84 2.68
CA GLU A 112 13.03 13.47 3.61
C GLU A 112 13.60 12.50 4.65
N ILE A 113 12.90 11.39 4.90
CA ILE A 113 13.32 10.38 5.85
C ILE A 113 14.54 9.58 5.36
N ALA A 114 14.96 9.75 4.09
CA ALA A 114 16.27 9.30 3.61
C ALA A 114 17.43 9.82 4.47
N GLY A 115 17.29 11.04 5.03
CA GLY A 115 18.28 11.64 5.92
C GLY A 115 18.47 10.90 7.25
N TYR A 116 17.55 10.02 7.64
CA TYR A 116 17.68 9.20 8.86
C TYR A 116 18.74 8.11 8.72
N TYR A 117 19.15 7.79 7.49
CA TYR A 117 20.04 6.67 7.17
C TYR A 117 21.47 7.13 6.87
N TYR A 118 21.90 8.28 7.39
CA TYR A 118 23.25 8.84 7.16
C TYR A 118 24.34 8.31 8.08
N GLU A 119 24.01 7.53 9.11
CA GLU A 119 25.02 6.98 10.00
C GLU A 119 25.99 6.06 9.23
N GLY A 120 27.29 6.37 9.26
CA GLY A 120 28.28 5.65 8.47
C GLY A 120 28.29 6.12 7.01
N ASP A 121 28.05 5.22 6.07
CA ASP A 121 27.97 5.53 4.65
C ASP A 121 26.50 5.56 4.19
N ALA A 122 25.97 6.76 3.99
CA ALA A 122 24.60 6.98 3.53
C ALA A 122 24.25 6.20 2.26
N ARG A 123 25.22 5.99 1.35
CA ARG A 123 25.01 5.25 0.11
C ARG A 123 24.96 3.73 0.30
N ALA A 124 25.47 3.23 1.42
CA ALA A 124 25.38 1.82 1.77
C ALA A 124 24.07 1.48 2.48
N ASN A 125 23.44 2.48 3.13
CA ASN A 125 22.23 2.32 3.94
C ASN A 125 20.93 2.60 3.17
N VAL A 126 21.04 3.01 1.91
CA VAL A 126 19.90 3.22 1.01
C VAL A 126 20.21 2.48 -0.28
N GLY A 127 19.19 1.88 -0.87
CA GLY A 127 19.32 1.14 -2.12
C GLY A 127 18.06 1.17 -2.96
N VAL A 128 18.13 0.43 -4.05
CA VAL A 128 17.06 0.30 -5.03
C VAL A 128 16.79 -1.16 -5.36
N PHE A 129 15.53 -1.49 -5.59
CA PHE A 129 15.07 -2.77 -6.10
C PHE A 129 14.11 -2.52 -7.26
N PHE A 130 14.10 -3.42 -8.25
CA PHE A 130 13.28 -3.30 -9.46
C PHE A 130 12.29 -4.48 -9.57
N PRO A 131 11.25 -4.54 -8.72
CA PRO A 131 10.19 -5.52 -8.85
C PRO A 131 9.21 -5.18 -9.98
N ASP A 132 8.50 -6.21 -10.45
CA ASP A 132 7.27 -6.05 -11.24
C ASP A 132 6.09 -6.13 -10.25
N LEU A 133 5.57 -4.97 -9.82
CA LEU A 133 4.59 -4.88 -8.73
C LEU A 133 3.16 -5.13 -9.22
N ASP A 134 2.83 -4.77 -10.46
CA ASP A 134 1.51 -5.00 -11.05
C ASP A 134 1.43 -6.18 -12.02
N GLY A 135 2.56 -6.83 -12.30
CA GLY A 135 2.64 -8.03 -13.15
C GLY A 135 2.55 -7.73 -14.64
N ASP A 136 2.81 -6.49 -15.07
CA ASP A 136 2.74 -6.09 -16.47
C ASP A 136 3.99 -6.44 -17.29
N GLY A 137 5.05 -6.92 -16.62
CA GLY A 137 6.32 -7.30 -17.21
C GLY A 137 7.34 -6.16 -17.34
N SER A 138 7.00 -4.96 -16.87
CA SER A 138 7.88 -3.80 -16.73
C SER A 138 8.28 -3.62 -15.26
N PRO A 139 9.50 -3.15 -14.96
CA PRO A 139 9.89 -2.91 -13.59
C PRO A 139 9.31 -1.60 -13.03
N GLU A 140 8.74 -1.68 -11.83
CA GLU A 140 8.68 -0.55 -10.91
C GLU A 140 10.07 -0.31 -10.29
N MET A 141 10.27 0.88 -9.72
CA MET A 141 11.44 1.16 -8.89
C MET A 141 11.01 1.43 -7.45
N VAL A 142 11.57 0.65 -6.53
CA VAL A 142 11.43 0.86 -5.09
C VAL A 142 12.76 1.34 -4.54
N ILE A 143 12.78 2.56 -4.00
CA ILE A 143 13.91 3.09 -3.25
C ILE A 143 13.59 2.90 -1.78
N GLY A 144 14.50 2.28 -1.03
CA GLY A 144 14.26 1.97 0.38
C GLY A 144 15.53 1.97 1.21
N ALA A 145 15.33 1.93 2.52
CA ALA A 145 16.42 1.80 3.47
C ALA A 145 16.96 0.36 3.47
N ILE A 146 18.28 0.23 3.41
CA ILE A 146 19.00 -1.01 3.63
C ILE A 146 19.27 -1.10 5.13
N LEU A 147 18.65 -2.08 5.75
CA LEU A 147 18.55 -2.19 7.20
C LEU A 147 19.72 -2.97 7.82
N GLY A 148 20.07 -2.59 9.05
CA GLY A 148 20.62 -3.53 10.03
C GLY A 148 19.47 -4.32 10.69
N ALA A 149 19.78 -5.34 11.49
CA ALA A 149 18.80 -6.31 12.01
C ALA A 149 17.63 -5.74 12.87
N ASP A 150 17.66 -4.46 13.26
CA ASP A 150 16.74 -3.86 14.25
C ASP A 150 15.92 -2.66 13.71
N THR A 151 15.89 -2.43 12.39
CA THR A 151 15.20 -1.29 11.78
C THR A 151 14.06 -1.72 10.86
N ASP A 152 13.05 -0.85 10.77
CA ASP A 152 11.78 -0.99 10.03
C ASP A 152 12.01 -0.95 8.49
N PRO A 153 11.47 -1.88 7.67
CA PRO A 153 11.74 -2.00 6.21
C PRO A 153 11.06 -0.92 5.37
N ALA A 154 11.16 0.33 5.82
CA ALA A 154 10.51 1.46 5.21
C ALA A 154 11.00 1.69 3.77
N VAL A 155 10.01 1.80 2.88
CA VAL A 155 10.20 2.31 1.53
C VAL A 155 10.32 3.83 1.62
N LEU A 156 11.24 4.41 0.86
CA LEU A 156 11.37 5.85 0.72
C LEU A 156 10.44 6.36 -0.40
N GLU A 157 10.49 5.71 -1.55
CA GLU A 157 9.68 6.07 -2.72
C GLU A 157 9.39 4.85 -3.60
N ILE A 158 8.23 4.84 -4.25
CA ILE A 158 7.90 3.87 -5.32
C ILE A 158 7.57 4.65 -6.59
N TRP A 159 8.09 4.17 -7.71
CA TRP A 159 7.88 4.73 -9.03
C TRP A 159 7.41 3.64 -9.99
N THR A 160 6.56 4.02 -10.94
CA THR A 160 6.17 3.21 -12.09
C THR A 160 6.42 4.00 -13.38
N VAL A 161 6.20 3.40 -14.55
CA VAL A 161 6.18 4.08 -15.83
C VAL A 161 4.74 4.24 -16.31
N LYS A 162 4.35 5.49 -16.57
CA LYS A 162 3.05 5.81 -17.18
C LYS A 162 3.26 6.65 -18.42
N ASP A 163 2.61 6.27 -19.52
CA ASP A 163 2.74 6.93 -20.82
C ASP A 163 4.21 7.10 -21.29
N GLY A 164 5.06 6.12 -20.93
CA GLY A 164 6.49 6.12 -21.28
C GLY A 164 7.37 7.04 -20.43
N ALA A 165 6.85 7.59 -19.33
CA ALA A 165 7.61 8.43 -18.40
C ALA A 165 7.54 7.89 -16.96
N PRO A 166 8.63 7.97 -16.18
CA PRO A 166 8.59 7.69 -14.75
C PRO A 166 7.61 8.60 -14.00
N VAL A 167 6.74 7.99 -13.21
CA VAL A 167 5.78 8.67 -12.32
C VAL A 167 5.96 8.11 -10.91
N MET A 168 6.05 9.01 -9.93
CA MET A 168 6.09 8.63 -8.52
C MET A 168 4.69 8.20 -8.08
N LEU A 169 4.58 7.02 -7.48
CA LEU A 169 3.36 6.50 -6.89
C LEU A 169 3.21 6.93 -5.44
N VAL A 170 4.28 6.78 -4.66
CA VAL A 170 4.29 7.11 -3.23
C VAL A 170 5.61 7.71 -2.81
N GLN A 171 5.54 8.53 -1.76
CA GLN A 171 6.68 9.15 -1.08
C GLN A 171 6.46 9.01 0.42
N SER A 172 7.38 8.36 1.12
CA SER A 172 7.31 8.29 2.58
C SER A 172 7.73 9.60 3.22
N HIS A 173 7.08 9.90 4.34
CA HIS A 173 7.35 11.01 5.23
C HIS A 173 7.43 10.54 6.68
N ALA A 174 7.88 11.40 7.59
CA ALA A 174 8.08 11.05 9.00
C ALA A 174 6.83 10.49 9.72
N ARG A 175 5.61 10.80 9.24
CA ARG A 175 4.33 10.34 9.80
C ARG A 175 3.43 9.67 8.77
N ASP A 176 3.95 9.36 7.60
CA ASP A 176 3.23 8.75 6.49
C ASP A 176 4.19 7.82 5.76
N LYS A 177 4.30 6.58 6.23
CA LYS A 177 5.32 5.64 5.77
C LYS A 177 4.71 4.61 4.84
N TYR A 178 5.50 4.19 3.86
CA TYR A 178 5.12 3.13 2.94
C TYR A 178 6.01 1.90 3.12
N TYR A 179 5.43 0.74 2.82
CA TYR A 179 6.06 -0.57 2.84
C TYR A 179 5.56 -1.38 1.64
N VAL A 180 6.23 -2.49 1.36
CA VAL A 180 5.75 -3.48 0.39
C VAL A 180 5.50 -4.81 1.09
N GLU A 181 4.51 -5.53 0.61
CA GLU A 181 4.17 -6.88 1.03
C GLU A 181 4.23 -7.80 -0.19
N TYR A 182 4.86 -8.97 -0.03
CA TYR A 182 4.77 -10.03 -1.02
C TYR A 182 3.84 -11.14 -0.53
N LEU A 183 2.73 -11.32 -1.26
CA LEU A 183 1.76 -12.38 -1.02
C LEU A 183 2.19 -13.63 -1.77
N ALA A 184 3.03 -14.46 -1.13
CA ALA A 184 3.63 -15.63 -1.77
C ALA A 184 2.60 -16.64 -2.33
N ASP A 185 1.46 -16.83 -1.64
CA ASP A 185 0.41 -17.77 -2.07
C ASP A 185 -0.36 -17.27 -3.30
N GLU A 186 -0.38 -15.95 -3.53
CA GLU A 186 -1.07 -15.30 -4.65
C GLU A 186 -0.10 -14.85 -5.74
N ASN A 187 1.21 -14.93 -5.49
CA ASN A 187 2.27 -14.39 -6.34
C ASN A 187 1.96 -12.93 -6.73
N ALA A 188 1.59 -12.12 -5.72
CA ALA A 188 1.14 -10.75 -5.89
C ALA A 188 1.83 -9.82 -4.88
N TRP A 189 1.91 -8.54 -5.22
CA TRP A 189 2.42 -7.50 -4.34
C TRP A 189 1.30 -6.61 -3.81
N LEU A 190 1.45 -6.14 -2.58
CA LEU A 190 0.70 -5.01 -2.06
C LEU A 190 1.66 -3.91 -1.61
N ILE A 191 1.16 -2.68 -1.61
CA ILE A 191 1.82 -1.51 -1.04
C ILE A 191 1.04 -1.13 0.21
N ALA A 192 1.70 -1.15 1.36
CA ALA A 192 1.10 -0.74 2.62
C ALA A 192 1.48 0.70 2.95
N ASN A 193 0.57 1.42 3.59
CA ASN A 193 0.78 2.77 4.09
C ASN A 193 0.36 2.85 5.55
N GLU A 194 1.19 3.47 6.38
CA GLU A 194 0.91 3.81 7.76
C GLU A 194 1.00 5.32 7.95
N GLY A 195 -0.17 5.95 8.02
CA GLY A 195 -0.33 7.39 8.18
C GLY A 195 -0.77 7.78 9.57
N SER A 196 -0.29 8.93 10.06
CA SER A 196 -0.69 9.48 11.36
C SER A 196 -1.01 10.97 11.26
N GLY A 197 -2.28 11.32 11.42
CA GLY A 197 -2.78 12.70 11.47
C GLY A 197 -2.55 13.37 12.84
N GLY A 198 -2.38 12.60 13.92
CA GLY A 198 -2.19 13.17 15.25
C GLY A 198 -2.36 12.13 16.36
N ALA A 199 -2.52 12.60 17.59
CA ALA A 199 -2.97 11.73 18.69
C ALA A 199 -4.40 11.21 18.51
N ALA A 200 -5.14 11.76 17.55
CA ALA A 200 -6.56 11.45 17.32
C ALA A 200 -6.82 10.73 16.00
N SER A 201 -5.84 10.58 15.11
CA SER A 201 -6.08 10.05 13.77
C SER A 201 -4.88 9.26 13.26
N SER A 202 -5.13 8.02 12.81
CA SER A 202 -4.18 7.15 12.11
C SER A 202 -4.90 6.34 11.04
N VAL A 203 -4.19 6.03 9.96
CA VAL A 203 -4.67 5.19 8.85
C VAL A 203 -3.68 4.07 8.54
N TRP A 204 -4.21 2.94 8.11
CA TRP A 204 -3.46 1.83 7.54
C TRP A 204 -4.13 1.43 6.24
N PHE A 205 -3.48 1.69 5.11
CA PHE A 205 -4.03 1.45 3.79
C PHE A 205 -3.22 0.41 3.03
N TYR A 206 -3.90 -0.49 2.33
CA TYR A 206 -3.30 -1.59 1.59
C TYR A 206 -3.75 -1.53 0.13
N TYR A 207 -2.80 -1.24 -0.74
CA TYR A 207 -3.02 -0.98 -2.15
C TYR A 207 -2.51 -2.13 -3.01
N ALA A 208 -3.22 -2.42 -4.09
CA ALA A 208 -2.65 -3.09 -5.25
C ALA A 208 -2.25 -2.04 -6.28
N LEU A 209 -1.15 -2.25 -7.00
CA LEU A 209 -0.86 -1.47 -8.19
C LEU A 209 -1.63 -2.09 -9.37
N GLN A 210 -2.41 -1.28 -10.07
CA GLN A 210 -3.21 -1.74 -11.21
C GLN A 210 -3.18 -0.68 -12.32
N ASN A 211 -2.65 -1.04 -13.48
CA ASN A 211 -2.53 -0.14 -14.64
C ASN A 211 -1.76 1.16 -14.30
N GLY A 212 -0.67 1.04 -13.53
CA GLY A 212 0.13 2.20 -13.09
C GLY A 212 -0.58 3.14 -12.11
N GLU A 213 -1.65 2.71 -11.44
CA GLU A 213 -2.35 3.47 -10.40
C GLU A 213 -2.58 2.63 -9.13
N LEU A 214 -2.53 3.26 -7.96
CA LEU A 214 -2.84 2.61 -6.70
C LEU A 214 -4.35 2.43 -6.56
N ALA A 215 -4.77 1.18 -6.38
CA ALA A 215 -6.14 0.81 -6.04
C ALA A 215 -6.19 0.39 -4.57
N LEU A 216 -6.93 1.12 -3.74
CA LEU A 216 -7.13 0.75 -2.35
C LEU A 216 -7.94 -0.54 -2.26
N MET A 217 -7.36 -1.58 -1.68
CA MET A 217 -7.99 -2.89 -1.53
C MET A 217 -8.66 -3.01 -0.17
N GLN A 218 -8.01 -2.48 0.86
CA GLN A 218 -8.47 -2.51 2.23
C GLN A 218 -7.81 -1.37 3.01
N GLY A 219 -8.56 -0.77 3.92
CA GLY A 219 -8.07 0.26 4.82
C GLY A 219 -8.64 0.13 6.22
N VAL A 220 -7.89 0.62 7.20
CA VAL A 220 -8.30 0.80 8.58
C VAL A 220 -8.06 2.25 8.96
N THR A 221 -9.07 2.91 9.52
CA THR A 221 -8.94 4.25 10.09
C THR A 221 -9.26 4.22 11.57
N SER A 222 -8.39 4.81 12.38
CA SER A 222 -8.69 5.13 13.78
C SER A 222 -8.86 6.64 13.90
N GLU A 223 -10.05 7.09 14.30
CA GLU A 223 -10.37 8.52 14.43
C GLU A 223 -11.08 8.77 15.77
N SER A 224 -10.49 9.64 16.59
CA SER A 224 -10.98 10.04 17.91
C SER A 224 -11.33 8.86 18.84
N GLY A 225 -10.60 7.74 18.73
CA GLY A 225 -10.81 6.52 19.52
C GLY A 225 -11.89 5.57 18.98
N ALA A 226 -12.50 5.90 17.84
CA ALA A 226 -13.34 4.97 17.07
C ALA A 226 -12.52 4.32 15.95
N TRP A 227 -12.96 3.14 15.50
CA TRP A 227 -12.28 2.34 14.49
C TRP A 227 -13.21 2.06 13.33
N TYR A 228 -12.65 2.06 12.13
CA TYR A 228 -13.38 1.95 10.88
C TYR A 228 -12.67 1.03 9.90
N MET A 229 -13.44 0.30 9.12
CA MET A 229 -13.01 -0.28 7.86
C MET A 229 -13.24 0.76 6.76
N THR A 230 -12.16 1.09 6.06
CA THR A 230 -12.11 2.15 5.05
C THR A 230 -11.79 1.55 3.69
N TYR A 231 -12.43 2.05 2.63
CA TYR A 231 -12.25 1.56 1.25
C TYR A 231 -12.08 2.69 0.23
N ASP A 232 -11.81 3.90 0.70
CA ASP A 232 -11.36 5.03 -0.11
C ASP A 232 -10.22 5.79 0.62
N THR A 233 -9.72 6.86 0.01
CA THR A 233 -8.58 7.62 0.52
C THR A 233 -8.94 9.09 0.80
N ASP A 234 -10.22 9.38 1.10
CA ASP A 234 -10.68 10.77 1.31
C ASP A 234 -10.43 11.29 2.73
N TYR A 235 -10.02 10.41 3.65
CA TYR A 235 -9.80 10.65 5.08
C TYR A 235 -11.05 11.14 5.83
N ASP A 236 -12.24 10.92 5.29
CA ASP A 236 -13.52 11.20 5.91
C ASP A 236 -14.22 9.91 6.33
N VAL A 237 -14.24 9.64 7.64
CA VAL A 237 -14.88 8.44 8.20
C VAL A 237 -16.43 8.44 8.10
N SER A 238 -17.05 9.45 7.49
CA SER A 238 -18.52 9.57 7.43
C SER A 238 -19.18 8.53 6.52
N ASN A 239 -18.45 8.03 5.53
CA ASN A 239 -18.86 6.97 4.60
C ASN A 239 -18.28 5.58 4.96
N ASP A 240 -17.35 5.55 5.92
CA ASP A 240 -16.68 4.34 6.36
C ASP A 240 -17.57 3.42 7.21
N THR A 241 -17.17 2.15 7.30
CA THR A 241 -17.90 1.15 8.08
C THR A 241 -17.34 1.06 9.50
N PRO A 242 -18.12 1.40 10.55
CA PRO A 242 -17.66 1.26 11.92
C PRO A 242 -17.29 -0.19 12.26
N SER A 243 -16.20 -0.35 13.00
CA SER A 243 -15.67 -1.64 13.44
C SER A 243 -15.19 -1.57 14.88
N ASP A 244 -14.82 -2.71 15.47
CA ASP A 244 -14.15 -2.75 16.76
C ASP A 244 -12.62 -2.78 16.61
N GLU A 245 -11.95 -2.27 17.65
CA GLU A 245 -10.49 -2.17 17.69
C GLU A 245 -9.78 -3.51 17.50
N ALA A 246 -10.33 -4.60 18.05
CA ALA A 246 -9.67 -5.90 18.00
C ALA A 246 -9.67 -6.47 16.57
N ALA A 247 -10.77 -6.30 15.84
CA ALA A 247 -10.85 -6.69 14.43
C ALA A 247 -9.90 -5.86 13.55
N CYS A 248 -9.88 -4.53 13.74
CA CYS A 248 -8.97 -3.63 13.02
C CYS A 248 -7.50 -3.94 13.31
N GLN A 249 -7.15 -4.15 14.58
CA GLN A 249 -5.77 -4.48 14.97
C GLN A 249 -5.32 -5.83 14.39
N ALA A 250 -6.20 -6.83 14.35
CA ALA A 250 -5.88 -8.11 13.73
C ALA A 250 -5.57 -7.99 12.22
N ILE A 251 -6.24 -7.06 11.52
CA ILE A 251 -5.92 -6.75 10.11
C ILE A 251 -4.54 -6.12 10.03
N ILE A 252 -4.28 -5.07 10.82
CA ILE A 252 -3.00 -4.36 10.87
C ILE A 252 -1.85 -5.35 11.13
N ASP A 253 -1.95 -6.12 12.20
CA ASP A 253 -0.93 -7.10 12.59
C ASP A 253 -0.66 -8.11 11.45
N SER A 254 -1.72 -8.58 10.77
CA SER A 254 -1.55 -9.52 9.66
C SER A 254 -0.75 -8.95 8.50
N HIS A 255 -0.92 -7.66 8.19
CA HIS A 255 -0.19 -6.98 7.12
C HIS A 255 1.24 -6.64 7.55
N THR A 256 1.42 -6.12 8.77
CA THR A 256 2.76 -5.82 9.31
C THR A 256 3.65 -7.07 9.36
N GLU A 257 3.09 -8.25 9.66
CA GLU A 257 3.82 -9.53 9.60
C GLU A 257 4.31 -9.90 8.19
N ARG A 258 3.72 -9.33 7.13
CA ARG A 258 4.09 -9.56 5.72
C ARG A 258 4.97 -8.48 5.12
N TYR A 259 5.30 -7.42 5.86
CA TYR A 259 6.20 -6.38 5.37
C TYR A 259 7.53 -7.01 4.95
N THR A 260 7.85 -6.82 3.67
CA THR A 260 8.90 -7.56 3.00
C THR A 260 10.16 -6.70 2.94
N ALA A 261 11.24 -7.19 3.55
CA ALA A 261 12.57 -6.64 3.33
C ALA A 261 13.05 -7.03 1.92
N LEU A 262 13.10 -6.05 1.02
CA LEU A 262 13.58 -6.25 -0.35
C LEU A 262 15.10 -6.41 -0.38
N ASP A 263 15.60 -7.17 -1.35
CA ASP A 263 17.03 -7.33 -1.62
C ASP A 263 17.56 -6.14 -2.42
N TYR A 264 17.62 -4.98 -1.77
CA TYR A 264 18.04 -3.74 -2.40
C TYR A 264 19.51 -3.81 -2.84
N THR A 265 19.79 -3.34 -4.06
CA THR A 265 21.14 -2.99 -4.48
C THR A 265 21.55 -1.66 -3.83
N PRO A 266 22.61 -1.61 -2.99
CA PRO A 266 23.06 -0.37 -2.38
C PRO A 266 23.50 0.68 -3.40
N TYR A 267 23.32 1.96 -3.08
CA TYR A 267 23.83 3.06 -3.93
C TYR A 267 25.36 3.08 -4.07
N THR A 268 26.10 2.38 -3.20
CA THR A 268 27.56 2.16 -3.38
C THR A 268 27.88 1.22 -4.54
N GLU A 269 26.95 0.36 -4.94
CA GLU A 269 27.13 -0.66 -5.98
C GLU A 269 26.52 -0.25 -7.33
N LEU A 270 25.60 0.72 -7.33
CA LEU A 270 25.11 1.36 -8.54
C LEU A 270 26.25 2.13 -9.22
N ARG A 271 26.73 1.62 -10.37
CA ARG A 271 27.73 2.32 -11.18
C ARG A 271 27.10 3.60 -11.74
N GLN A 272 27.75 4.74 -11.47
CA GLN A 272 27.51 6.01 -12.16
C GLN A 272 28.22 6.03 -13.51
#